data_AF-A0AAW8BIU4-F1
#
_entry.id   AF-A0AAW8BIU4-F1
#
_cell.length_a   1.000
_cell.length_b   1.000
_cell.length_c   1.000
_cell.angle_alpha   90.00
_cell.angle_beta   90.00
_cell.angle_gamma   90.00
#
_symmetry.space_group_name_H-M   'P 1'
#
loop_
_entity.id
_entity.type
_entity.pdbx_description
1 polymer ?
#
loop_
_entity_poly.entity_id
_entity_poly.type
_entity_poly.pdbx_seq_one_letter_code
_entity_poly.pdbx_strand_id
1 'polypeptide(L)' 'MPAEPSHPPAAAPKRPRVHVTPEELERFGDEEQVRAAWDESRLRDEQPPHHR' A
#
# COMPACT_ATOMS: atom_id res chain seq x y z
N MET A 1 -21.17 -6.25 33.24
CA MET A 1 -20.83 -7.36 32.32
C MET A 1 -19.71 -6.88 31.41
N PRO A 2 -18.54 -7.53 31.34
CA PRO A 2 -17.53 -7.14 30.36
C PRO A 2 -17.98 -7.62 28.98
N ALA A 3 -17.91 -6.75 27.98
CA ALA A 3 -18.21 -7.11 26.60
C ALA A 3 -17.09 -8.02 26.07
N GLU A 4 -17.44 -9.21 25.59
CA GLU A 4 -16.49 -10.10 24.93
C GLU A 4 -15.95 -9.40 23.66
N PRO A 5 -14.63 -9.45 23.39
CA PRO A 5 -14.09 -8.89 22.17
C PRO A 5 -14.59 -9.71 20.99
N SER A 6 -15.40 -9.09 20.13
CA SER A 6 -15.85 -9.70 18.88
C SER A 6 -14.63 -10.04 18.03
N HIS A 7 -14.35 -11.34 17.85
CA HIS A 7 -13.25 -11.79 17.01
C HIS A 7 -13.53 -11.32 15.57
N PRO A 8 -12.59 -10.62 14.91
CA PRO A 8 -12.78 -10.24 13.53
C PRO A 8 -12.84 -11.51 12.66
N PRO A 9 -13.66 -11.52 11.61
CA PRO A 9 -13.76 -12.67 10.70
C PRO A 9 -12.39 -12.94 10.07
N ALA A 10 -12.11 -14.22 9.80
CA ALA A 10 -10.84 -14.65 9.20
C ALA A 10 -10.60 -13.90 7.89
N ALA A 11 -9.46 -13.21 7.80
CA ALA A 11 -9.09 -12.46 6.61
C ALA A 11 -8.89 -13.40 5.41
N ALA A 12 -9.40 -13.00 4.25
CA ALA A 12 -9.17 -13.74 3.01
C ALA A 12 -7.66 -13.92 2.74
N PRO A 13 -7.24 -15.04 2.14
CA PRO A 13 -5.84 -15.27 1.83
C PRO A 13 -5.31 -14.17 0.92
N LYS A 14 -4.21 -13.54 1.33
CA LYS A 14 -3.54 -12.49 0.54
C LYS A 14 -3.08 -13.11 -0.77
N ARG A 15 -3.38 -12.44 -1.89
CA ARG A 15 -2.88 -12.85 -3.20
C ARG A 15 -1.34 -12.84 -3.20
N PRO A 16 -0.69 -13.78 -3.91
CA PRO A 16 0.76 -13.76 -4.07
C PRO A 16 1.20 -12.40 -4.63
N ARG A 17 2.27 -11.84 -4.07
CA ARG A 17 2.86 -10.61 -4.59
C ARG A 17 3.60 -10.95 -5.89
N VAL A 18 3.07 -10.47 -7.02
CA VAL A 18 3.77 -10.56 -8.30
C VAL A 18 4.98 -9.63 -8.23
N HIS A 19 6.16 -10.19 -8.52
CA HIS A 19 7.39 -9.42 -8.61
C HIS A 19 7.56 -9.00 -10.07
N VAL A 20 7.78 -7.71 -10.31
CA VAL A 20 8.06 -7.17 -11.64
C VAL A 20 9.53 -7.40 -11.94
N THR A 21 9.85 -7.90 -13.14
CA THR A 21 11.26 -8.07 -13.53
C THR A 21 11.86 -6.74 -14.02
N PRO A 22 13.20 -6.59 -14.02
CA PRO A 22 13.85 -5.42 -14.58
C PRO A 22 13.47 -5.18 -16.05
N GLU A 23 13.34 -6.24 -16.85
CA GLU A 23 12.98 -6.14 -18.27
C GLU A 23 11.53 -5.65 -18.47
N GLU A 24 10.62 -6.04 -17.57
CA GLU A 24 9.25 -5.54 -17.58
C GLU A 24 9.19 -4.07 -17.15
N LEU A 25 10.04 -3.69 -16.19
CA LEU A 25 10.16 -2.30 -15.76
C LEU A 25 10.76 -1.41 -16.86
N GLU A 26 11.72 -1.90 -17.64
CA GLU A 26 12.26 -1.17 -18.80
C GLU A 26 11.25 -1.09 -19.96
N ARG A 27 10.42 -2.12 -20.15
CA ARG A 27 9.42 -2.16 -21.22
C ARG A 27 8.17 -1.33 -20.92
N PHE A 28 7.73 -1.31 -19.66
CA PHE A 28 6.44 -0.76 -19.25
C PHE A 28 6.54 0.32 -18.17
N GLY A 29 7.71 0.48 -17.55
CA GLY A 29 7.94 1.52 -16.56
C GLY A 29 8.10 2.87 -17.23
N ASP A 30 7.16 3.76 -16.95
CA ASP A 30 7.29 5.17 -17.29
C ASP A 30 8.12 5.87 -16.20
N GLU A 31 9.23 6.52 -16.60
CA GLU A 31 10.15 7.17 -15.66
C GLU A 31 9.47 8.28 -14.84
N GLU A 32 8.48 8.98 -15.39
CA GLU A 32 7.71 9.99 -14.66
C GLU A 32 6.84 9.33 -13.59
N GLN A 33 6.15 8.25 -13.94
CA GLN A 33 5.32 7.48 -13.01
C GLN A 33 6.14 6.84 -11.89
N VAL A 34 7.32 6.29 -12.19
CA VAL A 34 8.23 5.74 -11.17
C VAL A 34 8.70 6.84 -10.23
N ARG A 35 9.09 8.00 -10.77
CA ARG A 35 9.53 9.14 -9.97
C ARG A 35 8.40 9.70 -9.09
N ALA A 36 7.18 9.75 -9.61
CA ALA A 36 5.99 10.18 -8.86
C ALA A 36 5.59 9.18 -7.77
N ALA A 37 5.73 7.87 -8.03
CA ALA A 37 5.46 6.83 -7.05
C ALA A 37 6.51 6.80 -5.92
N TRP A 38 7.75 7.20 -6.22
CA TRP A 38 8.83 7.35 -5.24
C TRP A 38 8.74 8.67 -4.45
N ASP A 39 7.91 9.62 -4.88
CA ASP A 39 7.72 10.88 -4.17
C ASP A 39 6.92 10.67 -2.88
N GLU A 40 7.66 10.44 -1.79
CA GLU A 40 7.12 10.28 -0.44
C GLU A 40 6.50 11.57 0.13
N SER A 41 6.64 12.73 -0.53
CA SER A 41 6.03 13.99 -0.06
C SER A 41 4.53 13.82 0.11
N ARG A 42 3.86 13.14 -0.83
CA ARG A 42 2.43 12.84 -0.74
C ARG A 42 2.05 12.05 0.51
N LEU A 43 2.86 11.07 0.89
CA LEU A 43 2.60 10.24 2.07
C LEU A 43 2.80 11.01 3.38
N ARG A 44 3.63 12.06 3.36
CA ARG A 44 3.86 12.94 4.52
C ARG A 44 2.82 14.06 4.63
N ASP A 45 2.36 14.58 3.50
CA ASP A 45 1.40 15.69 3.45
C ASP A 45 -0.05 15.23 3.70
N GLU A 46 -0.33 13.94 3.54
CA GLU A 46 -1.57 13.32 4.06
C GLU A 46 -1.50 13.21 5.58
N GLN A 47 -1.86 14.29 6.28
CA GLN A 47 -2.05 14.27 7.73
C GLN A 47 -3.04 13.14 8.09
N PRO A 48 -2.63 12.13 8.88
CA PRO A 48 -3.54 11.08 9.30
C PRO A 48 -4.70 11.72 10.08
N PRO A 49 -5.96 11.36 9.79
CA PRO A 49 -7.15 12.03 10.33
C PRO A 49 -7.30 11.91 11.87
N HIS A 50 -6.35 11.27 12.54
CA HIS A 50 -6.35 10.97 13.97
C HIS A 50 -5.56 11.97 14.83
N HIS A 51 -5.00 13.03 14.26
CA HIS A 51 -4.20 14.04 14.97
C HIS A 51 -4.99 15.34 15.25
N ARG A 52 -6.25 15.23 15.69
CA ARG A 52 -7.04 16.37 16.20
C ARG A 52 -7.18 16.34 17.71
#